data_AF-A0A6A6QK86-F1
#
_entry.id   AF-A0A6A6QK86-F1
#
_cell.length_a   1.000
_cell.length_b   1.000
_cell.length_c   1.000
_cell.angle_alpha   90.00
_cell.angle_beta   90.00
_cell.angle_gamma   90.00
#
_symmetry.space_group_name_H-M   'P 1'
#
loop_
_entity.id
_entity.type
_entity.pdbx_description
1 polymer ?
#
loop_
_entity_poly.entity_id
_entity_poly.type
_entity_poly.pdbx_seq_one_letter_code
_entity_poly.pdbx_strand_id
1 'polypeptide(L)'
;MTDLRPPPPQQMANPRASPQPFDPLDPRISSEEYRKLYAACDSDEPASLDAFLATLGPRKTLRGLDAGFRHAMSHGKYRLMRHLLSNKSIIIDEAVVQDALSIGSMQLLDFLRESGWDDVNMQVQPGCTPLLLVHSNLPLVSYLLSYGADPNLGPAINAAVGMAGAHQLVPDSGAILSGAVRWGSIECVDLLISHGAILGNASPVHASVEGGSMDMLLHVLGIGGNVDEMDSFAIFGRECCGTPLIRAIKKGELEMVRVLLAKGGSRTIRGYRGCGTPLELVKEEWVLPDIKVIVENY
;
A
#
# COMPACT_ATOMS: atom_id res chain seq x y z
N MET A 1 -56.11 43.98 -22.04
CA MET A 1 -54.99 43.78 -21.09
C MET A 1 -54.92 42.29 -20.82
N THR A 2 -54.01 41.64 -21.53
CA THR A 2 -53.93 40.19 -21.75
C THR A 2 -53.27 39.47 -20.58
N ASP A 3 -53.96 38.43 -20.11
CA ASP A 3 -53.62 37.52 -19.02
C ASP A 3 -52.34 36.72 -19.38
N LEU A 4 -51.18 37.18 -18.90
CA LEU A 4 -49.88 36.51 -19.08
C LEU A 4 -49.69 35.45 -17.99
N ARG A 5 -50.23 34.25 -18.21
CA ARG A 5 -49.77 33.06 -17.48
C ARG A 5 -48.45 32.56 -18.08
N PRO A 6 -47.44 32.22 -17.26
CA PRO A 6 -46.21 31.64 -17.78
C PRO A 6 -46.48 30.23 -18.35
N PRO A 7 -45.70 29.77 -19.34
CA PRO A 7 -45.86 28.45 -19.91
C PRO A 7 -45.49 27.37 -18.88
N PRO A 8 -46.05 26.15 -18.97
CA PRO A 8 -45.68 25.06 -18.07
C PRO A 8 -44.19 24.72 -18.26
N PRO A 9 -43.50 24.25 -17.20
CA PRO A 9 -42.08 23.93 -17.28
C PRO A 9 -41.84 22.88 -18.36
N GLN A 10 -41.00 23.23 -19.33
CA GLN A 10 -40.45 22.28 -20.29
C GLN A 10 -39.72 21.19 -19.48
N GLN A 11 -40.12 19.93 -19.67
CA GLN A 11 -39.35 18.79 -19.18
C GLN A 11 -37.97 18.85 -19.83
N MET A 12 -36.99 19.39 -19.10
CA MET A 12 -35.58 19.19 -19.44
C MET A 12 -35.32 17.69 -19.34
N ALA A 13 -34.95 17.08 -20.47
CA ALA A 13 -34.48 15.70 -20.51
C ALA A 13 -33.37 15.53 -19.46
N ASN A 14 -33.64 14.67 -18.48
CA ASN A 14 -32.71 14.34 -17.41
C ASN A 14 -31.43 13.70 -18.02
N PRO A 15 -30.24 14.32 -17.94
CA PRO A 15 -29.02 13.72 -18.47
C PRO A 15 -28.44 12.64 -17.56
N ARG A 16 -29.10 12.35 -16.42
CA ARG A 16 -28.83 11.16 -15.61
C ARG A 16 -29.82 10.09 -16.01
N ALA A 17 -29.40 9.22 -16.92
CA ALA A 17 -29.98 7.90 -17.03
C ALA A 17 -30.13 7.35 -15.60
N SER A 18 -31.35 6.97 -15.25
CA SER A 18 -31.66 6.20 -14.05
C SER A 18 -30.58 5.12 -13.87
N PRO A 19 -30.13 4.79 -12.64
CA PRO A 19 -29.39 3.53 -12.48
C PRO A 19 -30.26 2.45 -13.09
N GLN A 20 -29.76 1.84 -14.17
CA GLN A 20 -30.50 0.81 -14.89
C GLN A 20 -30.87 -0.25 -13.84
N PRO A 21 -32.12 -0.76 -13.85
CA PRO A 21 -32.54 -1.77 -12.90
C PRO A 21 -31.57 -2.95 -12.96
N PHE A 22 -31.25 -3.50 -11.78
CA PHE A 22 -30.40 -4.68 -11.62
C PHE A 22 -30.84 -5.79 -12.58
N ASP A 23 -29.98 -6.13 -13.55
CA ASP A 23 -30.18 -7.23 -14.49
C ASP A 23 -29.75 -8.55 -13.81
N PRO A 24 -30.65 -9.53 -13.61
CA PRO A 24 -30.36 -10.79 -12.93
C PRO A 24 -29.41 -11.74 -13.70
N LEU A 25 -28.98 -11.40 -14.92
CA LEU A 25 -28.04 -12.17 -15.74
C LEU A 25 -26.59 -11.70 -15.55
N ASP A 26 -26.02 -11.99 -14.39
CA ASP A 26 -24.58 -11.85 -14.12
C ASP A 26 -23.75 -12.74 -15.09
N PRO A 27 -22.99 -12.17 -16.05
CA PRO A 27 -22.39 -12.90 -17.16
C PRO A 27 -20.92 -13.23 -16.89
N ARG A 28 -20.62 -13.90 -15.77
CA ARG A 28 -19.26 -14.40 -15.49
C ARG A 28 -18.81 -15.34 -16.62
N ILE A 29 -17.54 -15.22 -17.04
CA ILE A 29 -16.88 -16.28 -17.82
C ILE A 29 -16.98 -17.56 -16.97
N SER A 30 -17.53 -18.61 -17.55
CA SER A 30 -17.67 -19.90 -16.85
C SER A 30 -16.30 -20.51 -16.58
N SER A 31 -16.20 -21.39 -15.58
CA SER A 31 -14.94 -22.05 -15.26
C SER A 31 -14.33 -22.79 -16.45
N GLU A 32 -15.17 -23.37 -17.32
CA GLU A 32 -14.74 -24.06 -18.54
C GLU A 32 -14.23 -23.08 -19.61
N GLU A 33 -14.87 -21.90 -19.74
CA GLU A 33 -14.38 -20.84 -20.62
C GLU A 33 -13.03 -20.29 -20.11
N TYR A 34 -12.84 -20.12 -18.80
CA TYR A 34 -11.54 -19.74 -18.23
C TYR A 34 -10.45 -20.79 -18.50
N ARG A 35 -10.77 -22.07 -18.33
CA ARG A 35 -9.83 -23.16 -18.63
C ARG A 35 -9.38 -23.12 -20.09
N LYS A 36 -10.30 -22.87 -21.02
CA LYS A 36 -10.00 -22.73 -22.45
C LYS A 36 -9.21 -21.45 -22.76
N LEU A 37 -9.56 -20.33 -22.12
CA LEU A 37 -8.84 -19.07 -22.22
C LEU A 37 -7.37 -19.26 -21.82
N TYR A 38 -7.11 -19.85 -20.67
CA TYR A 38 -5.75 -20.05 -20.16
C TYR A 38 -4.97 -21.06 -20.99
N ALA A 39 -5.60 -22.14 -21.44
CA ALA A 39 -4.98 -23.06 -22.39
C ALA A 39 -4.59 -22.37 -23.72
N ALA A 40 -5.40 -21.43 -24.20
CA ALA A 40 -5.04 -20.62 -25.37
C ALA A 40 -3.85 -19.69 -25.07
N CYS A 41 -3.79 -19.09 -23.88
CA CYS A 41 -2.68 -18.24 -23.46
C CYS A 41 -1.37 -19.01 -23.25
N ASP A 42 -1.43 -20.27 -22.79
CA ASP A 42 -0.25 -21.09 -22.49
C ASP A 42 0.61 -21.37 -23.72
N SER A 43 -0.01 -21.40 -24.90
CA SER A 43 0.67 -21.57 -26.19
C SER A 43 1.64 -20.44 -26.53
N ASP A 44 1.51 -19.26 -25.90
CA ASP A 44 2.20 -18.00 -26.25
C ASP A 44 2.00 -17.57 -27.73
N GLU A 45 0.99 -18.13 -28.41
CA GLU A 45 0.62 -17.81 -29.78
C GLU A 45 -0.60 -16.88 -29.79
N PRO A 46 -0.45 -15.60 -30.20
CA PRO A 46 -1.55 -14.64 -30.22
C PRO A 46 -2.79 -15.10 -30.99
N ALA A 47 -2.59 -15.82 -32.09
CA ALA A 47 -3.66 -16.35 -32.92
C ALA A 47 -4.58 -17.33 -32.16
N SER A 48 -4.04 -18.11 -31.23
CA SER A 48 -4.83 -19.04 -30.41
C SER A 48 -5.74 -18.32 -29.44
N LEU A 49 -5.24 -17.23 -28.83
CA LEU A 49 -6.06 -16.38 -27.96
C LEU A 49 -7.14 -15.65 -28.76
N ASP A 50 -6.79 -15.04 -29.89
CA ASP A 50 -7.74 -14.30 -30.74
C ASP A 50 -8.86 -15.22 -31.25
N ALA A 51 -8.52 -16.44 -31.66
CA ALA A 51 -9.50 -17.43 -32.10
C ALA A 51 -10.48 -17.79 -30.98
N PHE A 52 -10.00 -17.94 -29.74
CA PHE A 52 -10.86 -18.22 -28.59
C PHE A 52 -11.73 -17.01 -28.23
N LEU A 53 -11.16 -15.80 -28.19
CA LEU A 53 -11.90 -14.57 -27.89
C LEU A 53 -13.00 -14.29 -28.91
N ALA A 54 -12.79 -14.61 -30.19
CA ALA A 54 -13.80 -14.52 -31.23
C ALA A 54 -15.03 -15.43 -31.00
N THR A 55 -14.90 -16.46 -30.16
CA THR A 55 -16.05 -17.31 -29.75
C THR A 55 -16.90 -16.68 -28.65
N LEU A 56 -16.41 -15.63 -28.00
CA LEU A 56 -17.08 -14.98 -26.87
C LEU A 56 -17.92 -13.79 -27.33
N GLY A 57 -18.97 -13.49 -26.58
CA GLY A 57 -19.69 -12.22 -26.70
C GLY A 57 -18.82 -11.02 -26.30
N PRO A 58 -19.19 -9.79 -26.69
CA PRO A 58 -18.35 -8.60 -26.51
C PRO A 58 -17.99 -8.30 -25.04
N ARG A 59 -18.96 -8.44 -24.11
CA ARG A 59 -18.70 -8.24 -22.67
C ARG A 59 -17.74 -9.27 -22.08
N LYS A 60 -17.85 -10.54 -22.51
CA LYS A 60 -16.96 -11.63 -22.07
C LYS A 60 -15.56 -11.48 -22.68
N THR A 61 -15.47 -10.97 -23.91
CA THR A 61 -14.21 -10.70 -24.60
C THR A 61 -13.37 -9.71 -23.80
N LEU A 62 -13.94 -8.58 -23.36
CA LEU A 62 -13.22 -7.60 -22.53
C LEU A 62 -12.65 -8.22 -21.26
N ARG A 63 -13.46 -8.97 -20.51
CA ARG A 63 -12.98 -9.67 -19.30
C ARG A 63 -11.94 -10.75 -19.61
N GLY A 64 -12.09 -11.41 -20.76
CA GLY A 64 -11.16 -12.43 -21.25
C GLY A 64 -9.80 -11.82 -21.63
N LEU A 65 -9.78 -10.60 -22.15
CA LEU A 65 -8.56 -9.84 -22.40
C LEU A 65 -7.84 -9.53 -21.08
N ASP A 66 -8.53 -8.99 -20.07
CA ASP A 66 -7.92 -8.69 -18.76
C ASP A 66 -7.39 -9.95 -18.06
N ALA A 67 -8.16 -11.03 -18.09
CA ALA A 67 -7.77 -12.31 -17.50
C ALA A 67 -6.63 -12.98 -18.27
N GLY A 68 -6.69 -12.95 -19.61
CA GLY A 68 -5.63 -13.47 -20.48
C GLY A 68 -4.34 -12.70 -20.31
N PHE A 69 -4.40 -11.37 -20.18
CA PHE A 69 -3.23 -10.53 -19.94
C PHE A 69 -2.59 -10.83 -18.58
N ARG A 70 -3.37 -10.92 -17.50
CA ARG A 70 -2.84 -11.30 -16.17
C ARG A 70 -2.26 -12.71 -16.15
N HIS A 71 -2.90 -13.67 -16.85
CA HIS A 71 -2.34 -15.02 -17.00
C HIS A 71 -1.01 -14.99 -17.76
N ALA A 72 -0.93 -14.19 -18.83
CA ALA A 72 0.28 -13.99 -19.61
C ALA A 72 1.42 -13.39 -18.76
N MET A 73 1.12 -12.41 -17.91
CA MET A 73 2.08 -11.82 -16.96
C MET A 73 2.63 -12.88 -15.99
N SER A 74 1.75 -13.65 -15.35
CA SER A 74 2.13 -14.69 -14.37
C SER A 74 2.98 -15.82 -14.95
N HIS A 75 2.90 -16.06 -16.27
CA HIS A 75 3.63 -17.12 -16.96
C HIS A 75 4.71 -16.62 -17.91
N GLY A 76 5.04 -15.32 -17.89
CA GLY A 76 6.11 -14.73 -18.71
C GLY A 76 5.86 -14.81 -20.23
N LYS A 77 4.60 -14.70 -20.66
CA LYS A 77 4.15 -14.82 -22.06
C LYS A 77 4.28 -13.48 -22.79
N TYR A 78 5.52 -13.02 -23.01
CA TYR A 78 5.83 -11.68 -23.54
C TYR A 78 5.33 -11.43 -24.96
N ARG A 79 5.23 -12.46 -25.81
CA ARG A 79 4.66 -12.31 -27.16
C ARG A 79 3.17 -12.00 -27.07
N LEU A 80 2.46 -12.75 -26.22
CA LEU A 80 1.05 -12.53 -25.98
C LEU A 80 0.77 -11.17 -25.34
N MET A 81 1.56 -10.78 -24.33
CA MET A 81 1.46 -9.45 -23.72
C MET A 81 1.65 -8.33 -24.75
N ARG A 82 2.67 -8.43 -25.61
CA ARG A 82 2.92 -7.43 -26.68
C ARG A 82 1.76 -7.32 -27.65
N HIS A 83 1.19 -8.46 -28.06
CA HIS A 83 0.00 -8.48 -28.92
C HIS A 83 -1.19 -7.79 -28.27
N LEU A 84 -1.48 -8.14 -27.01
CA LEU A 84 -2.61 -7.58 -26.26
C LEU A 84 -2.49 -6.07 -26.05
N LEU A 85 -1.30 -5.56 -25.80
CA LEU A 85 -1.03 -4.12 -25.71
C LEU A 85 -1.13 -3.42 -27.07
N SER A 86 -0.65 -4.06 -28.15
CA SER A 86 -0.68 -3.47 -29.50
C SER A 86 -2.09 -3.32 -30.09
N ASN A 87 -3.04 -4.18 -29.69
CA ASN A 87 -4.44 -4.08 -30.09
C ASN A 87 -5.21 -2.97 -29.33
N LYS A 88 -4.52 -2.14 -28.52
CA LYS A 88 -5.03 -0.96 -27.79
C LYS A 88 -6.24 -1.22 -26.88
N SER A 89 -6.54 -2.48 -26.57
CA SER A 89 -7.66 -2.85 -25.70
C SER A 89 -7.24 -3.02 -24.25
N ILE A 90 -5.95 -3.29 -24.01
CA ILE A 90 -5.33 -3.30 -22.69
C ILE A 90 -4.44 -2.07 -22.56
N ILE A 91 -4.57 -1.37 -21.45
CA ILE A 91 -3.69 -0.28 -21.04
C ILE A 91 -2.93 -0.71 -19.78
N ILE A 92 -1.74 -0.15 -19.57
CA ILE A 92 -1.00 -0.37 -18.32
C ILE A 92 -1.55 0.60 -17.28
N ASP A 93 -2.53 0.13 -16.52
CA ASP A 93 -3.18 0.87 -15.45
C ASP A 93 -2.64 0.47 -14.07
N GLU A 94 -3.24 1.02 -13.02
CA GLU A 94 -2.86 0.73 -11.64
C GLU A 94 -2.98 -0.75 -11.24
N ALA A 95 -3.96 -1.46 -11.79
CA ALA A 95 -4.21 -2.87 -11.47
C ALA A 95 -3.14 -3.75 -12.12
N VAL A 96 -2.77 -3.46 -13.36
CA VAL A 96 -1.66 -4.15 -14.06
C VAL A 96 -0.36 -3.95 -13.31
N VAL A 97 -0.04 -2.73 -12.89
CA VAL A 97 1.20 -2.46 -12.14
C VAL A 97 1.19 -3.17 -10.79
N GLN A 98 0.07 -3.16 -10.06
CA GLN A 98 -0.06 -3.87 -8.80
C GLN A 98 0.12 -5.39 -8.95
N ASP A 99 -0.47 -6.00 -9.97
CA ASP A 99 -0.30 -7.43 -10.26
C ASP A 99 1.15 -7.75 -10.63
N ALA A 100 1.82 -6.89 -11.43
CA ALA A 100 3.21 -7.07 -11.81
C ALA A 100 4.16 -7.04 -10.60
N LEU A 101 3.95 -6.10 -9.68
CA LEU A 101 4.71 -6.01 -8.43
C LEU A 101 4.48 -7.23 -7.52
N SER A 102 3.24 -7.74 -7.49
CA SER A 102 2.89 -8.95 -6.75
C SER A 102 3.54 -10.21 -7.33
N ILE A 103 3.71 -10.27 -8.65
CA ILE A 103 4.48 -11.32 -9.35
C ILE A 103 5.98 -11.19 -9.03
N GLY A 104 6.49 -9.96 -8.89
CA GLY A 104 7.87 -9.71 -8.46
C GLY A 104 8.95 -10.02 -9.49
N SER A 105 8.59 -10.19 -10.76
CA SER A 105 9.52 -10.48 -11.87
C SER A 105 10.13 -9.18 -12.42
N MET A 106 11.44 -9.00 -12.29
CA MET A 106 12.13 -7.82 -12.84
C MET A 106 11.95 -7.72 -14.36
N GLN A 107 12.02 -8.85 -15.07
CA GLN A 107 11.83 -8.88 -16.53
C GLN A 107 10.42 -8.45 -16.95
N LEU A 108 9.41 -8.74 -16.11
CA LEU A 108 8.05 -8.25 -16.35
C LEU A 108 7.97 -6.74 -16.15
N LEU A 109 8.60 -6.21 -15.10
CA LEU A 109 8.63 -4.77 -14.85
C LEU A 109 9.37 -4.03 -15.97
N ASP A 110 10.50 -4.55 -16.42
CA ASP A 110 11.25 -4.01 -17.57
C ASP A 110 10.36 -3.98 -18.83
N PHE A 111 9.66 -5.09 -19.11
CA PHE A 111 8.73 -5.16 -20.24
C PHE A 111 7.59 -4.13 -20.14
N LEU A 112 7.00 -3.93 -18.95
CA LEU A 112 5.94 -2.94 -18.76
C LEU A 112 6.47 -1.51 -18.92
N ARG A 113 7.68 -1.21 -18.43
CA ARG A 113 8.36 0.08 -18.65
C ARG A 113 8.56 0.34 -20.14
N GLU A 114 9.13 -0.63 -20.87
CA GLU A 114 9.31 -0.54 -22.33
C GLU A 114 7.99 -0.39 -23.09
N SER A 115 6.89 -0.85 -22.49
CA SER A 115 5.55 -0.81 -23.08
C SER A 115 4.71 0.39 -22.64
N GLY A 116 5.29 1.35 -21.90
CA GLY A 116 4.67 2.64 -21.58
C GLY A 116 4.23 2.83 -20.12
N TRP A 117 4.70 2.00 -19.18
CA TRP A 117 4.59 2.35 -17.75
C TRP A 117 5.60 3.45 -17.41
N ASP A 118 5.17 4.71 -17.40
CA ASP A 118 6.08 5.85 -17.23
C ASP A 118 6.17 6.38 -15.79
N ASP A 119 5.05 6.38 -15.05
CA ASP A 119 4.97 6.94 -13.71
C ASP A 119 5.14 5.88 -12.61
N VAL A 120 6.34 5.83 -12.03
CA VAL A 120 6.65 4.94 -10.89
C VAL A 120 6.08 5.43 -9.56
N ASN A 121 5.56 6.67 -9.51
CA ASN A 121 4.92 7.28 -8.35
C ASN A 121 3.40 7.35 -8.50
N MET A 122 2.83 6.62 -9.46
CA MET A 122 1.38 6.55 -9.67
C MET A 122 0.63 6.05 -8.42
N GLN A 123 -0.68 6.31 -8.36
CA GLN A 123 -1.52 5.76 -7.32
C GLN A 123 -2.03 4.37 -7.70
N VAL A 124 -1.69 3.37 -6.89
CA VAL A 124 -2.23 2.01 -6.94
C VAL A 124 -3.24 1.81 -5.83
N GLN A 125 -4.28 0.99 -6.05
CA GLN A 125 -5.33 0.80 -5.05
C GLN A 125 -4.76 0.17 -3.76
N PRO A 126 -5.11 0.68 -2.56
CA PRO A 126 -6.19 1.62 -2.25
C PRO A 126 -5.80 3.11 -2.19
N GLY A 127 -4.82 3.57 -2.97
CA GLY A 127 -4.32 4.95 -3.00
C GLY A 127 -2.87 5.10 -2.54
N CYS A 128 -2.05 4.08 -2.73
CA CYS A 128 -0.65 4.00 -2.34
C CYS A 128 0.28 4.22 -3.54
N THR A 129 1.58 4.40 -3.33
CA THR A 129 2.57 4.28 -4.41
C THR A 129 3.01 2.83 -4.61
N PRO A 130 3.51 2.45 -5.81
CA PRO A 130 4.22 1.19 -6.03
C PRO A 130 5.27 0.88 -4.95
N LEU A 131 6.06 1.87 -4.55
CA LEU A 131 7.12 1.70 -3.56
C LEU A 131 6.58 1.36 -2.17
N LEU A 132 5.44 1.93 -1.78
CA LEU A 132 4.77 1.57 -0.53
C LEU A 132 4.26 0.13 -0.53
N LEU A 133 3.81 -0.42 -1.66
CA LEU A 133 3.36 -1.83 -1.71
C LEU A 133 4.49 -2.83 -1.47
N VAL A 134 5.72 -2.45 -1.79
CA VAL A 134 6.87 -3.38 -1.84
C VAL A 134 7.97 -3.01 -0.84
N HIS A 135 7.71 -2.14 0.13
CA HIS A 135 8.71 -1.58 1.07
C HIS A 135 9.55 -2.62 1.83
N SER A 136 9.10 -3.88 1.91
CA SER A 136 9.80 -5.00 2.55
C SER A 136 10.49 -5.97 1.57
N ASN A 137 10.43 -5.70 0.26
CA ASN A 137 11.04 -6.52 -0.78
C ASN A 137 12.24 -5.78 -1.40
N LEU A 138 13.45 -6.08 -0.91
CA LEU A 138 14.67 -5.36 -1.27
C LEU A 138 14.92 -5.26 -2.80
N PRO A 139 14.79 -6.34 -3.60
CA PRO A 139 14.90 -6.24 -5.05
C PRO A 139 13.93 -5.24 -5.69
N LEU A 140 12.65 -5.25 -5.28
CA LEU A 140 11.64 -4.34 -5.81
C LEU A 140 11.83 -2.89 -5.33
N VAL A 141 12.22 -2.71 -4.07
CA VAL A 141 12.58 -1.39 -3.53
C VAL A 141 13.73 -0.79 -4.33
N SER A 142 14.81 -1.55 -4.53
CA SER A 142 15.97 -1.14 -5.31
C SER A 142 15.60 -0.79 -6.75
N TYR A 143 14.80 -1.67 -7.40
CA TYR A 143 14.32 -1.44 -8.75
C TYR A 143 13.53 -0.12 -8.85
N LEU A 144 12.51 0.09 -8.03
CA LEU A 144 11.68 1.29 -8.09
C LEU A 144 12.46 2.57 -7.78
N LEU A 145 13.34 2.55 -6.77
CA LEU A 145 14.19 3.67 -6.43
C LEU A 145 15.17 4.02 -7.56
N SER A 146 15.70 3.01 -8.27
CA SER A 146 16.58 3.23 -9.43
C SER A 146 15.89 3.94 -10.60
N TYR A 147 14.55 3.86 -10.66
CA TYR A 147 13.72 4.54 -11.65
C TYR A 147 13.04 5.81 -11.10
N GLY A 148 13.46 6.31 -9.93
CA GLY A 148 13.00 7.60 -9.40
C GLY A 148 11.71 7.54 -8.58
N ALA A 149 11.38 6.38 -7.99
CA ALA A 149 10.34 6.34 -6.98
C ALA A 149 10.72 7.23 -5.78
N ASP A 150 9.78 8.06 -5.32
CA ASP A 150 9.98 8.97 -4.20
C ASP A 150 9.66 8.24 -2.88
N PRO A 151 10.64 8.01 -1.99
CA PRO A 151 10.42 7.29 -0.74
C PRO A 151 9.62 8.09 0.30
N ASN A 152 9.29 9.35 0.04
CA ASN A 152 8.53 10.20 0.95
C ASN A 152 7.03 10.31 0.58
N LEU A 153 6.61 9.75 -0.56
CA LEU A 153 5.19 9.77 -0.98
C LEU A 153 4.37 8.68 -0.29
N GLY A 154 3.57 9.11 0.69
CA GLY A 154 2.66 8.26 1.45
C GLY A 154 1.32 8.02 0.77
N PRO A 155 0.52 7.13 1.38
CA PRO A 155 -0.81 6.82 0.86
C PRO A 155 -1.70 8.06 0.91
N ALA A 156 -2.62 8.16 -0.04
CA ALA A 156 -3.67 9.15 -0.01
C ALA A 156 -4.56 8.93 1.22
N ILE A 157 -4.68 9.96 2.07
CA ILE A 157 -5.52 9.88 3.28
C ILE A 157 -6.94 10.30 2.94
N ASN A 158 -7.90 9.43 3.23
CA ASN A 158 -9.33 9.72 3.09
C ASN A 158 -9.89 10.24 4.43
N ALA A 159 -9.49 11.43 4.85
CA ALA A 159 -9.99 12.02 6.09
C ALA A 159 -11.02 13.12 5.79
N ALA A 160 -12.30 12.71 5.82
CA ALA A 160 -13.48 13.55 6.11
C ALA A 160 -14.36 14.13 4.97
N VAL A 161 -14.37 13.62 3.73
CA VAL A 161 -15.50 13.92 2.83
C VAL A 161 -15.87 12.74 1.94
N GLY A 162 -17.04 12.16 2.18
CA GLY A 162 -17.77 11.35 1.19
C GLY A 162 -18.26 12.16 -0.01
N MET A 163 -17.53 13.20 -0.44
CA MET A 163 -17.85 14.03 -1.58
C MET A 163 -16.56 14.46 -2.30
N ALA A 164 -16.44 14.03 -3.56
CA ALA A 164 -15.58 14.58 -4.61
C ALA A 164 -14.04 14.46 -4.43
N GLY A 165 -13.52 13.23 -4.62
CA GLY A 165 -12.52 13.00 -5.67
C GLY A 165 -11.07 13.48 -5.49
N ALA A 166 -10.67 14.16 -4.43
CA ALA A 166 -9.28 14.54 -4.22
C ALA A 166 -8.50 13.45 -3.46
N HIS A 167 -7.92 12.52 -4.22
CA HIS A 167 -7.01 11.44 -3.79
C HIS A 167 -5.58 11.87 -4.14
N GLN A 168 -4.86 12.48 -3.20
CA GLN A 168 -3.48 12.91 -3.45
C GLN A 168 -2.54 12.20 -2.48
N LEU A 169 -1.42 11.71 -3.03
CA LEU A 169 -0.33 11.15 -2.25
C LEU A 169 0.17 12.21 -1.26
N VAL A 170 0.49 11.77 -0.05
CA VAL A 170 0.91 12.68 1.02
C VAL A 170 2.43 12.79 0.99
N PRO A 171 3.00 13.96 0.64
CA PRO A 171 4.44 14.16 0.71
C PRO A 171 4.92 14.06 2.15
N ASP A 172 6.17 13.64 2.33
CA ASP A 172 6.86 13.58 3.63
C ASP A 172 6.11 12.76 4.71
N SER A 173 5.27 11.80 4.29
CA SER A 173 4.41 11.04 5.22
C SER A 173 5.16 10.11 6.17
N GLY A 174 6.38 9.71 5.80
CA GLY A 174 7.15 8.65 6.46
C GLY A 174 6.56 7.24 6.35
N ALA A 175 5.46 7.03 5.63
CA ALA A 175 4.74 5.76 5.60
C ALA A 175 5.56 4.60 5.00
N ILE A 176 6.29 4.86 3.91
CA ILE A 176 7.14 3.86 3.25
C ILE A 176 8.25 3.41 4.20
N LEU A 177 8.99 4.35 4.78
CA LEU A 177 10.07 4.06 5.71
C LEU A 177 9.55 3.38 6.98
N SER A 178 8.42 3.82 7.53
CA SER A 178 7.79 3.16 8.69
C SER A 178 7.42 1.71 8.40
N GLY A 179 6.85 1.44 7.21
CA GLY A 179 6.54 0.07 6.78
C GLY A 179 7.80 -0.79 6.63
N ALA A 180 8.86 -0.24 6.03
CA ALA A 180 10.15 -0.93 5.91
C ALA A 180 10.77 -1.24 7.28
N VAL A 181 10.69 -0.32 8.24
CA VAL A 181 11.18 -0.54 9.60
C VAL A 181 10.35 -1.59 10.34
N ARG A 182 9.02 -1.58 10.17
CA ARG A 182 8.13 -2.49 10.90
C ARG A 182 8.13 -3.92 10.37
N TRP A 183 8.26 -4.10 9.05
CA TRP A 183 8.07 -5.40 8.40
C TRP A 183 9.17 -5.77 7.38
N GLY A 184 10.09 -4.87 7.09
CA GLY A 184 11.19 -5.08 6.13
C GLY A 184 12.51 -5.44 6.79
N SER A 185 13.58 -5.30 6.02
CA SER A 185 14.95 -5.54 6.47
C SER A 185 15.73 -4.24 6.68
N ILE A 186 16.85 -4.30 7.41
CA ILE A 186 17.75 -3.16 7.62
C ILE A 186 18.25 -2.61 6.28
N GLU A 187 18.52 -3.49 5.30
CA GLU A 187 18.95 -3.11 3.97
C GLU A 187 17.88 -2.30 3.21
N CYS A 188 16.59 -2.63 3.36
CA CYS A 188 15.52 -1.79 2.80
C CYS A 188 15.50 -0.40 3.45
N VAL A 189 15.67 -0.33 4.78
CA VAL A 189 15.70 0.93 5.53
C VAL A 189 16.87 1.80 5.09
N ASP A 190 18.07 1.23 5.03
CA ASP A 190 19.29 1.94 4.60
C ASP A 190 19.18 2.41 3.16
N LEU A 191 18.63 1.57 2.28
CA LEU A 191 18.45 1.93 0.88
C LEU A 191 17.45 3.08 0.72
N LEU A 192 16.32 3.05 1.41
CA LEU A 192 15.34 4.14 1.41
C LEU A 192 15.96 5.45 1.92
N ILE A 193 16.71 5.42 3.01
CA ILE A 193 17.40 6.60 3.56
C ILE A 193 18.45 7.13 2.58
N SER A 194 19.22 6.26 1.95
CA SER A 194 20.21 6.66 0.95
C SER A 194 19.58 7.35 -0.28
N HIS A 195 18.30 7.07 -0.54
CA HIS A 195 17.49 7.71 -1.57
C HIS A 195 16.61 8.86 -1.04
N GLY A 196 16.89 9.37 0.17
CA GLY A 196 16.29 10.59 0.69
C GLY A 196 15.04 10.40 1.55
N ALA A 197 14.74 9.19 2.02
CA ALA A 197 13.68 8.97 3.00
C ALA A 197 13.97 9.74 4.31
N ILE A 198 12.99 10.48 4.81
CA ILE A 198 13.15 11.31 6.01
C ILE A 198 12.87 10.48 7.27
N LEU A 199 13.94 10.13 8.00
CA LEU A 199 13.86 9.30 9.22
C LEU A 199 12.83 9.84 10.25
N GLY A 200 12.85 11.15 10.51
CA GLY A 200 12.01 11.78 11.54
C GLY A 200 10.51 11.74 11.27
N ASN A 201 10.09 11.48 10.03
CA ASN A 201 8.67 11.42 9.68
C ASN A 201 8.08 10.02 9.84
N ALA A 202 8.91 8.98 10.04
CA ALA A 202 8.48 7.58 10.01
C ALA A 202 8.15 6.98 11.39
N SER A 203 8.40 7.73 12.48
CA SER A 203 8.41 7.19 13.85
C SER A 203 9.16 5.84 13.94
N PRO A 204 10.42 5.75 13.47
CA PRO A 204 11.14 4.49 13.23
C PRO A 204 11.41 3.67 14.51
N VAL A 205 11.74 4.29 15.64
CA VAL A 205 11.89 3.60 16.93
C VAL A 205 10.56 2.95 17.32
N HIS A 206 9.46 3.66 17.17
CA HIS A 206 8.12 3.08 17.37
C HIS A 206 7.83 1.91 16.44
N ALA A 207 8.10 2.07 15.14
CA ALA A 207 7.87 1.04 14.14
C ALA A 207 8.67 -0.23 14.41
N SER A 208 9.92 -0.10 14.87
CA SER A 208 10.77 -1.25 15.22
C SER A 208 10.26 -2.01 16.47
N VAL A 209 9.80 -1.30 17.50
CA VAL A 209 9.20 -1.90 18.70
C VAL A 209 7.89 -2.61 18.35
N GLU A 210 7.08 -1.98 17.50
CA GLU A 210 5.84 -2.58 17.01
C GLU A 210 6.11 -3.83 16.16
N GLY A 211 7.12 -3.80 15.29
CA GLY A 211 7.59 -4.95 14.51
C GLY A 211 8.22 -6.06 15.35
N GLY A 212 8.73 -5.73 16.55
CA GLY A 212 9.31 -6.72 17.48
C GLY A 212 10.74 -7.12 17.16
N SER A 213 11.45 -6.40 16.27
CA SER A 213 12.83 -6.71 15.91
C SER A 213 13.83 -5.90 16.75
N MET A 214 14.60 -6.59 17.60
CA MET A 214 15.68 -5.97 18.39
C MET A 214 16.79 -5.39 17.52
N ASP A 215 17.18 -6.10 16.45
CA ASP A 215 18.23 -5.63 15.54
C ASP A 215 17.80 -4.36 14.81
N MET A 216 16.55 -4.31 14.35
CA MET A 216 15.98 -3.10 13.75
C MET A 216 15.91 -1.96 14.76
N LEU A 217 15.49 -2.22 16.01
CA LEU A 217 15.45 -1.22 17.08
C LEU A 217 16.84 -0.61 17.32
N LEU A 218 17.85 -1.45 17.46
CA LEU A 218 19.24 -1.01 17.66
C LEU A 218 19.74 -0.22 16.44
N HIS A 219 19.39 -0.66 15.24
CA HIS A 219 19.75 0.01 14.00
C HIS A 219 19.14 1.41 13.91
N VAL A 220 17.82 1.55 14.06
CA VAL A 220 17.14 2.85 13.97
C VAL A 220 17.62 3.84 15.03
N LEU A 221 17.93 3.36 16.24
CA LEU A 221 18.56 4.18 17.29
C LEU A 221 20.00 4.56 16.91
N GLY A 222 20.74 3.68 16.24
CA GLY A 222 22.10 3.91 15.76
C GLY A 222 22.19 4.98 14.65
N ILE A 223 21.17 5.07 13.79
CA ILE A 223 21.08 6.08 12.73
C ILE A 223 20.37 7.38 13.17
N GLY A 224 20.12 7.56 14.46
CA GLY A 224 19.62 8.82 15.04
C GLY A 224 18.11 8.91 15.23
N GLY A 225 17.40 7.78 15.27
CA GLY A 225 15.99 7.73 15.64
C GLY A 225 15.76 8.31 17.05
N ASN A 226 14.72 9.14 17.19
CA ASN A 226 14.41 9.76 18.47
C ASN A 226 13.76 8.73 19.40
N VAL A 227 14.45 8.38 20.49
CA VAL A 227 14.02 7.39 21.49
C VAL A 227 12.67 7.72 22.14
N ASP A 228 12.28 8.99 22.15
CA ASP A 228 11.06 9.52 22.77
C ASP A 228 10.02 10.03 21.74
N GLU A 229 10.18 9.68 20.48
CA GLU A 229 9.22 10.09 19.44
C GLU A 229 7.81 9.58 19.74
N MET A 230 6.80 10.37 19.38
CA MET A 230 5.41 9.96 19.59
C MET A 230 4.90 9.21 18.36
N ASP A 231 4.22 8.08 18.55
CA ASP A 231 3.51 7.43 17.46
C ASP A 231 2.35 8.30 16.93
N SER A 232 1.90 8.04 15.70
CA SER A 232 0.77 8.74 15.09
C SER A 232 -0.22 7.78 14.43
N PHE A 233 -1.51 8.13 14.48
CA PHE A 233 -2.56 7.30 13.89
C PHE A 233 -2.40 7.17 12.37
N ALA A 234 -1.93 8.24 11.71
CA ALA A 234 -1.73 8.27 10.26
C ALA A 234 -0.72 7.21 9.77
N ILE A 235 0.28 6.89 10.60
CA ILE A 235 1.33 5.93 10.25
C ILE A 235 0.95 4.52 10.71
N PHE A 236 0.43 4.35 11.92
CA PHE A 236 0.21 3.03 12.52
C PHE A 236 -1.20 2.46 12.30
N GLY A 237 -2.11 3.26 11.76
CA GLY A 237 -3.46 2.85 11.39
C GLY A 237 -4.42 2.62 12.56
N ARG A 238 -3.95 2.10 13.71
CA ARG A 238 -4.69 2.00 14.99
C ARG A 238 -3.78 1.87 16.22
N GLU A 239 -4.37 2.15 17.39
CA GLU A 239 -3.78 2.10 18.74
C GLU A 239 -2.49 2.91 18.93
N CYS A 240 -2.64 4.23 18.99
CA CYS A 240 -1.59 5.13 19.46
C CYS A 240 -1.42 5.01 20.97
N CYS A 241 -0.20 4.76 21.45
CA CYS A 241 0.08 4.66 22.89
C CYS A 241 0.91 5.82 23.42
N GLY A 242 1.73 6.47 22.60
CA GLY A 242 2.58 7.56 23.05
C GLY A 242 3.99 7.39 22.58
N THR A 243 4.91 7.12 23.51
CA THR A 243 6.34 6.91 23.27
C THR A 243 6.70 5.43 23.03
N PRO A 244 7.89 5.12 22.46
CA PRO A 244 8.27 3.74 22.17
C PRO A 244 8.41 2.93 23.46
N LEU A 245 8.82 3.57 24.57
CA LEU A 245 8.89 2.94 25.87
C LEU A 245 7.52 2.49 26.38
N ILE A 246 6.47 3.32 26.22
CA ILE A 246 5.09 2.92 26.55
C ILE A 246 4.68 1.72 25.69
N ARG A 247 4.98 1.72 24.39
CA ARG A 247 4.68 0.59 23.49
C ARG A 247 5.35 -0.71 23.97
N ALA A 248 6.65 -0.66 24.27
CA ALA A 248 7.42 -1.81 24.72
C ALA A 248 6.88 -2.40 26.04
N ILE A 249 6.50 -1.54 27.00
CA ILE A 249 5.85 -1.97 28.25
C ILE A 249 4.51 -2.65 27.96
N LYS A 250 3.65 -2.05 27.12
CA LYS A 250 2.35 -2.64 26.74
C LYS A 250 2.47 -3.98 26.03
N LYS A 251 3.54 -4.19 25.25
CA LYS A 251 3.82 -5.47 24.58
C LYS A 251 4.49 -6.50 25.49
N GLY A 252 4.99 -6.09 26.66
CA GLY A 252 5.74 -6.99 27.57
C GLY A 252 7.16 -7.30 27.09
N GLU A 253 7.74 -6.49 26.21
CA GLU A 253 9.04 -6.72 25.59
C GLU A 253 10.18 -6.22 26.49
N LEU A 254 10.56 -7.04 27.49
CA LEU A 254 11.53 -6.69 28.52
C LEU A 254 12.85 -6.13 27.97
N GLU A 255 13.40 -6.77 26.94
CA GLU A 255 14.70 -6.36 26.40
C GLU A 255 14.62 -5.07 25.58
N MET A 256 13.50 -4.83 24.88
CA MET A 256 13.24 -3.53 24.24
C MET A 256 13.10 -2.42 25.28
N VAL A 257 12.40 -2.67 26.40
CA VAL A 257 12.30 -1.72 27.52
C VAL A 257 13.70 -1.37 28.04
N ARG A 258 14.55 -2.38 28.27
CA ARG A 258 15.92 -2.18 28.74
C ARG A 258 16.72 -1.32 27.78
N VAL A 259 16.69 -1.61 26.48
CA VAL A 259 17.43 -0.87 25.46
C VAL A 259 16.93 0.57 25.34
N LEU A 260 15.62 0.80 25.32
CA LEU A 260 15.04 2.14 25.24
C LEU A 260 15.46 3.00 26.44
N LEU A 261 15.40 2.45 27.66
CA LEU A 261 15.87 3.13 28.86
C LEU A 261 17.38 3.43 28.81
N ALA A 262 18.19 2.45 28.38
CA ALA A 262 19.64 2.63 28.21
C ALA A 262 20.01 3.70 27.19
N LYS A 263 19.12 3.95 26.22
CA LYS A 263 19.27 5.01 25.22
C LYS A 263 18.61 6.33 25.64
N GLY A 264 18.20 6.45 26.89
CA GLY A 264 17.69 7.70 27.48
C GLY A 264 16.18 7.88 27.33
N GLY A 265 15.43 6.83 26.99
CA GLY A 265 13.97 6.87 26.88
C GLY A 265 13.34 7.39 28.17
N SER A 266 12.54 8.44 28.05
CA SER A 266 11.96 9.15 29.18
C SER A 266 10.84 8.34 29.81
N ARG A 267 10.93 8.20 31.13
CA ARG A 267 9.94 7.51 31.95
C ARG A 267 8.77 8.41 32.38
N THR A 268 8.83 9.69 32.02
CA THR A 268 7.90 10.73 32.48
C THR A 268 7.09 11.35 31.34
N ILE A 269 7.41 11.06 30.07
CA ILE A 269 6.59 11.52 28.95
C ILE A 269 5.25 10.79 29.00
N ARG A 270 4.18 11.57 28.92
CA ARG A 270 2.81 11.05 28.93
C ARG A 270 2.42 10.64 27.52
N GLY A 271 1.91 9.42 27.40
CA GLY A 271 1.31 8.93 26.17
C GLY A 271 -0.05 9.55 25.87
N TYR A 272 -0.74 8.99 24.88
CA TYR A 272 -2.08 9.42 24.53
C TYR A 272 -3.11 9.10 25.63
N ARG A 273 -4.33 9.65 25.49
CA ARG A 273 -5.40 9.53 26.49
C ARG A 273 -5.54 8.08 27.00
N GLY A 274 -5.39 7.91 28.31
CA GLY A 274 -5.52 6.61 28.99
C GLY A 274 -4.22 5.81 29.13
N CYS A 275 -3.12 6.16 28.45
CA CYS A 275 -1.86 5.41 28.57
C CYS A 275 -0.98 5.85 29.76
N GLY A 276 -1.12 7.09 30.23
CA GLY A 276 -0.29 7.61 31.32
C GLY A 276 1.17 7.79 30.94
N THR A 277 2.05 7.87 31.94
CA THR A 277 3.52 7.81 31.76
C THR A 277 4.03 6.38 31.95
N PRO A 278 5.25 6.03 31.46
CA PRO A 278 5.86 4.74 31.79
C PRO A 278 5.86 4.41 33.29
N LEU A 279 6.16 5.37 34.17
CA LEU A 279 6.13 5.18 35.63
C LEU A 279 4.73 4.96 36.21
N GLU A 280 3.69 5.50 35.57
CA GLU A 280 2.30 5.22 35.95
C GLU A 280 1.91 3.82 35.47
N LEU A 281 2.27 3.48 34.23
CA LEU A 281 1.86 2.24 33.58
C LEU A 281 2.41 1.00 34.28
N VAL A 282 3.66 1.03 34.75
CA VAL A 282 4.26 -0.11 35.47
C VAL A 282 3.64 -0.43 36.83
N LYS A 283 2.72 0.42 37.31
CA LYS A 283 1.94 0.14 38.52
C LYS A 283 0.70 -0.70 38.24
N GLU A 284 0.33 -0.87 36.98
CA GLU A 284 -0.79 -1.71 36.58
C GLU A 284 -0.47 -3.20 36.76
N GLU A 285 -1.44 -3.97 37.25
CA GLU A 285 -1.28 -5.39 37.60
C GLU A 285 -0.88 -6.29 36.41
N TRP A 286 -1.17 -5.86 35.18
CA TRP A 286 -0.88 -6.65 33.98
C TRP A 286 0.58 -6.50 33.49
N VAL A 287 1.35 -5.56 34.03
CA VAL A 287 2.75 -5.35 33.63
C VAL A 287 3.65 -6.41 34.29
N LEU A 288 4.57 -6.98 33.50
CA LEU A 288 5.50 -7.99 33.99
C LEU A 288 6.35 -7.45 35.15
N PRO A 289 6.55 -8.20 36.26
CA PRO A 289 7.33 -7.76 37.41
C PRO A 289 8.74 -7.26 37.05
N ASP A 290 9.40 -7.94 36.11
CA ASP A 290 10.76 -7.56 35.68
C ASP A 290 10.78 -6.20 34.96
N ILE A 291 9.76 -5.90 34.15
CA ILE A 291 9.60 -4.60 33.49
C ILE A 291 9.37 -3.52 34.55
N LYS A 292 8.51 -3.80 35.53
CA LYS A 292 8.23 -2.88 36.63
C LYS A 292 9.50 -2.50 37.37
N VAL A 293 10.28 -3.50 37.81
CA VAL A 293 11.53 -3.29 38.54
C VAL A 293 12.51 -2.47 37.71
N ILE A 294 12.66 -2.73 36.41
CA ILE A 294 13.62 -1.99 35.57
C ILE A 294 13.18 -0.54 35.37
N VAL A 295 11.91 -0.28 35.07
CA VAL A 295 11.43 1.09 34.81
C VAL A 295 11.48 1.95 36.08
N GLU A 296 11.14 1.38 37.25
CA GLU A 296 11.19 2.09 38.53
C GLU A 296 12.63 2.42 38.97
N ASN A 297 13.61 1.57 38.63
CA ASN A 297 14.99 1.69 39.13
C ASN A 297 16.03 2.23 38.13
N TYR A 298 15.63 2.56 36.89
CA TYR A 298 16.52 3.23 35.91
C TYR A 298 16.81 4.70 36.28
#